data_AF-A0A960JJN4-F1
#
_entry.id   AF-A0A960JJN4-F1
#
_cell.length_a   1.000
_cell.length_b   1.000
_cell.length_c   1.000
_cell.angle_alpha   90.00
_cell.angle_beta   90.00
_cell.angle_gamma   90.00
#
_symmetry.space_group_name_H-M   'P 1'
#
loop_
_entity.id
_entity.type
_entity.pdbx_description
1 polymer ?
#
loop_
_entity_poly.entity_id
_entity_poly.type
_entity_poly.pdbx_seq_one_letter_code
_entity_poly.pdbx_strand_id
1 'polypeptide(L)' 'SYICPGSVNTEFGGDTISQTKAWQLQPEDISEALLGILRHDPRSLPSKIEIRPSKPPIR' A
#
# COMPACT_ATOMS: atom_id res chain seq x y z
N SER A 1 10.75 8.49 7.03
CA SER A 1 9.30 8.37 6.75
C SER A 1 8.93 6.90 6.67
N TYR A 2 7.75 6.54 7.17
CA TYR A 2 7.25 5.16 7.17
C TYR A 2 6.04 5.04 6.24
N ILE A 3 5.94 3.92 5.53
CA ILE A 3 4.71 3.50 4.85
C ILE A 3 4.23 2.25 5.56
N CYS A 4 2.99 2.27 6.03
CA CYS A 4 2.35 1.22 6.81
C CYS A 4 1.16 0.67 6.02
N PRO A 5 1.40 -0.26 5.07
CA PRO A 5 0.31 -0.85 4.31
C PRO A 5 -0.45 -1.89 5.13
N GLY A 6 -1.74 -2.05 4.81
CA GLY A 6 -2.51 -3.25 5.13
C GLY A 6 -2.06 -4.45 4.30
N SER A 7 -2.95 -5.42 4.09
CA SER A 7 -2.68 -6.56 3.21
C SER A 7 -2.37 -6.09 1.80
N VAL A 8 -1.25 -6.56 1.25
CA VAL A 8 -0.82 -6.32 -0.13
C VAL A 8 -0.67 -7.66 -0.83
N ASN A 9 -1.26 -7.78 -2.03
CA ASN A 9 -1.23 -8.97 -2.87
C ASN A 9 0.18 -9.17 -3.44
N THR A 10 1.03 -9.87 -2.69
CA THR A 10 2.44 -10.11 -3.01
C THR A 10 2.81 -11.55 -2.64
N GLU A 11 4.06 -11.93 -2.90
CA GLU A 11 4.60 -13.21 -2.47
C GLU A 11 5.21 -13.17 -1.05
N PHE A 12 5.04 -12.05 -0.34
CA PHE A 12 5.58 -11.90 1.01
C PHE A 12 5.06 -12.98 1.96
N GLY A 13 5.95 -13.52 2.79
CA GLY A 13 5.59 -14.55 3.77
C GLY A 13 5.27 -15.92 3.15
N GLY A 14 5.71 -16.19 1.92
CA GLY A 14 5.40 -17.44 1.22
C GLY A 14 3.98 -17.48 0.64
N ASP A 15 3.37 -16.31 0.48
CA ASP A 15 2.07 -16.19 -0.15
C ASP A 15 2.18 -16.19 -1.69
N THR A 16 1.06 -16.20 -2.39
CA THR A 16 1.01 -16.10 -3.86
C THR A 16 0.04 -15.03 -4.33
N ILE A 17 0.45 -14.36 -5.41
CA ILE A 17 -0.37 -13.38 -6.11
C ILE A 17 -1.57 -14.10 -6.74
N SER A 18 -2.78 -13.62 -6.44
CA SER A 18 -3.99 -14.24 -6.99
C SER A 18 -5.14 -13.24 -7.18
N GLN A 19 -6.02 -13.56 -8.13
CA GLN A 19 -7.17 -12.73 -8.47
C GLN A 19 -8.23 -12.73 -7.35
N THR A 20 -8.29 -13.79 -6.55
CA THR A 20 -9.17 -13.88 -5.37
C THR A 20 -8.76 -12.89 -4.27
N LYS A 21 -7.52 -12.38 -4.32
CA LYS A 21 -7.00 -11.33 -3.43
C LYS A 21 -6.95 -9.95 -4.08
N ALA A 22 -7.62 -9.75 -5.21
CA ALA A 22 -7.70 -8.44 -5.87
C ALA A 22 -8.35 -7.35 -4.98
N TRP A 23 -9.01 -7.72 -3.89
CA TRP A 23 -9.51 -6.79 -2.88
C TRP A 23 -8.39 -6.20 -2.00
N GLN A 24 -7.23 -6.84 -1.90
CA GLN A 24 -6.07 -6.32 -1.18
C GLN A 24 -5.44 -5.16 -1.96
N LEU A 25 -4.54 -4.41 -1.31
CA LEU A 25 -3.70 -3.47 -2.04
C LEU A 25 -2.85 -4.22 -3.06
N GLN A 26 -2.60 -3.62 -4.21
CA GLN A 26 -1.64 -4.13 -5.16
C GLN A 26 -0.27 -3.45 -4.93
N PRO A 27 0.84 -4.06 -5.37
CA PRO A 27 2.16 -3.44 -5.29
C PRO A 27 2.20 -2.00 -5.83
N GLU A 28 1.45 -1.75 -6.90
CA GLU A 28 1.37 -0.46 -7.57
C GLU A 28 0.76 0.63 -6.69
N ASP A 29 -0.18 0.29 -5.80
CA ASP A 29 -0.76 1.25 -4.85
C ASP A 29 0.31 1.79 -3.88
N ILE A 30 1.29 0.95 -3.53
CA ILE A 30 2.42 1.34 -2.68
C ILE A 30 3.42 2.19 -3.46
N SER A 31 3.64 1.86 -4.74
CA SER A 31 4.47 2.67 -5.63
C SER A 31 3.91 4.08 -5.80
N GLU A 32 2.60 4.23 -5.97
CA GLU A 32 1.95 5.55 -6.07
C GLU A 32 2.10 6.36 -4.77
N ALA A 33 1.95 5.73 -3.61
CA ALA A 33 2.20 6.40 -2.33
C ALA A 33 3.66 6.89 -2.19
N LEU A 34 4.63 6.08 -2.65
CA LEU A 34 6.05 6.45 -2.71
C LEU A 34 6.29 7.62 -3.66
N LEU A 35 5.73 7.58 -4.86
CA LEU A 35 5.84 8.68 -5.83
C LEU A 35 5.25 9.98 -5.29
N GLY A 36 4.14 9.89 -4.54
CA GLY A 36 3.55 11.03 -3.83
C GLY A 36 4.53 11.65 -2.85
N ILE A 37 5.24 10.84 -2.05
CA ILE A 37 6.28 11.34 -1.13
C ILE A 37 7.43 12.00 -1.90
N LEU A 38 7.94 11.35 -2.96
CA LEU A 38 9.05 11.88 -3.75
C LEU A 38 8.74 13.20 -4.44
N ARG A 39 7.47 13.42 -4.79
CA ARG A 39 6.97 14.65 -5.44
C ARG A 39 6.43 15.68 -4.45
N HIS A 40 6.48 15.40 -3.14
CA HIS A 40 5.91 16.26 -2.11
C HIS A 40 6.68 17.58 -1.96
N ASP A 41 5.97 18.66 -1.57
CA ASP A 41 6.59 19.98 -1.38
C ASP A 41 7.64 19.95 -0.24
N PRO A 42 8.88 20.42 -0.47
CA PRO A 42 9.98 20.25 0.48
C PRO A 42 9.81 21.02 1.80
N ARG A 43 8.84 21.93 1.91
CA ARG A 43 8.56 22.67 3.17
C ARG A 43 7.81 21.82 4.19
N SER A 44 7.37 20.62 3.82
CA SER A 44 6.75 19.67 4.74
C SER A 44 7.22 18.27 4.38
N LEU A 45 7.28 17.37 5.37
CA LEU A 45 7.70 15.99 5.15
C LEU A 45 6.67 15.04 5.75
N PRO A 46 6.06 14.14 4.95
CA PRO A 46 5.21 13.10 5.50
C PRO A 46 6.02 12.17 6.40
N SER A 47 5.68 12.13 7.68
CA SER A 47 6.40 11.31 8.67
C SER A 47 5.93 9.85 8.66
N LYS A 48 4.61 9.62 8.50
CA LYS A 48 3.97 8.31 8.44
C LYS A 48 2.79 8.34 7.45
N ILE A 49 2.70 7.34 6.59
CA ILE A 49 1.57 7.09 5.71
C ILE A 49 0.98 5.73 6.07
N GLU A 50 -0.31 5.69 6.37
CA GLU A 50 -1.06 4.45 6.55
C GLU A 50 -2.05 4.29 5.41
N ILE A 51 -2.04 3.13 4.76
CA ILE A 51 -2.86 2.83 3.59
C ILE A 51 -3.50 1.45 3.75
N ARG A 52 -4.81 1.34 3.50
CA ARG A 52 -5.58 0.10 3.65
C ARG A 52 -6.50 -0.11 2.45
N PRO A 53 -6.89 -1.35 2.13
CA PRO A 53 -7.94 -1.61 1.16
C PRO A 53 -9.23 -0.84 1.50
N SER A 54 -9.87 -0.24 0.52
CA SER A 54 -11.09 0.55 0.71
C SER A 54 -12.34 -0.31 0.92
N LYS A 55 -12.32 -1.55 0.40
CA LYS A 55 -13.43 -2.51 0.46
C LYS A 55 -12.93 -3.92 0.81
N PRO A 56 -12.40 -4.14 2.02
CA PRO A 56 -12.07 -5.50 2.45
C PRO A 56 -13.36 -6.35 2.56
N PRO A 57 -13.28 -7.67 2.34
CA PRO A 57 -14.42 -8.55 2.53
C PRO A 57 -14.91 -8.48 3.98
N ILE A 58 -16.23 -8.42 4.16
CA ILE A 58 -16.86 -8.50 5.47
C ILE A 58 -16.65 -9.93 5.98
N ARG A 59 -16.20 -10.04 7.23
CA ARG A 59 -15.95 -11.32 7.90
C ARG A 59 -17.25 -12.04 8.24
#